data_AF-B0RDI5-F1
#
_entry.id   AF-B0RDI5-F1
#
_cell.length_a   1.000
_cell.length_b   1.000
_cell.length_c   1.000
_cell.angle_alpha   90.00
_cell.angle_beta   90.00
_cell.angle_gamma   90.00
#
_symmetry.space_group_name_H-M   'P 1'
#
loop_
_entity.id
_entity.type
_entity.pdbx_description
1 polymer ?
#
loop_
_entity_poly.entity_id
_entity_poly.type
_entity_poly.pdbx_seq_one_letter_code
_entity_poly.pdbx_strand_id
1 'polypeptide(L)'
;MHDTGTDDMGDLVQSSESEALPDRREGPDRSPTEQARFVAGYFGWSITGDAIRGADEAVALYIEDLAAALTELGWISTAGIHWDRVPYGEHDAAEALRAVQRAHGWDI
;
A
#
# COMPACT_ATOMS: atom_id res chain seq x y z
N MET A 1 56.73 43.06 -0.36
CA MET A 1 56.95 43.08 -1.82
C MET A 1 57.22 41.66 -2.30
N HIS A 2 56.17 40.92 -2.67
CA HIS A 2 56.08 40.19 -3.93
C HIS A 2 54.63 39.76 -4.14
N ASP A 3 54.25 39.85 -5.39
CA ASP A 3 52.91 39.89 -5.95
C ASP A 3 52.47 38.49 -6.43
N THR A 4 51.18 38.42 -6.81
CA THR A 4 50.55 37.48 -7.75
C THR A 4 50.36 35.99 -7.41
N GLY A 5 49.13 35.51 -7.61
CA GLY A 5 48.89 34.11 -7.99
C GLY A 5 47.46 33.61 -7.83
N THR A 6 46.54 34.08 -8.67
CA THR A 6 45.24 33.47 -8.99
C THR A 6 45.30 31.95 -9.17
N ASP A 7 44.34 31.19 -8.62
CA ASP A 7 43.76 30.05 -9.33
C ASP A 7 42.34 29.77 -8.81
N ASP A 8 41.38 30.15 -9.66
CA ASP A 8 40.00 29.69 -9.69
C ASP A 8 40.01 28.29 -10.31
N MET A 9 39.81 27.24 -9.52
CA MET A 9 39.50 25.91 -10.05
C MET A 9 38.65 25.11 -9.07
N GLY A 10 37.53 24.62 -9.59
CA GLY A 10 36.98 23.34 -9.15
C GLY A 10 35.66 23.44 -8.43
N ASP A 11 34.61 23.66 -9.21
CA ASP A 11 33.27 23.11 -9.00
C ASP A 11 33.37 21.66 -8.49
N LEU A 12 33.36 21.48 -7.16
CA LEU A 12 33.12 20.18 -6.55
C LEU A 12 31.61 19.98 -6.55
N VAL A 13 31.10 19.57 -7.72
CA VAL A 13 29.87 18.77 -7.82
C VAL A 13 29.96 17.74 -6.71
N GLN A 14 29.18 17.95 -5.65
CA GLN A 14 28.87 16.88 -4.72
C GLN A 14 28.15 15.83 -5.54
N SER A 15 28.95 14.89 -6.06
CA SER A 15 28.46 13.64 -6.60
C SER A 15 27.77 12.99 -5.41
N SER A 16 26.45 13.14 -5.33
CA SER A 16 25.64 12.37 -4.40
C SER A 16 25.94 10.92 -4.73
N GLU A 17 26.80 10.34 -3.91
CA GLU A 17 26.97 8.91 -3.78
C GLU A 17 25.55 8.36 -3.75
N SER A 18 25.19 7.63 -4.80
CA SER A 18 23.95 6.88 -4.81
C SER A 18 24.10 5.89 -3.66
N GLU A 19 23.62 6.29 -2.49
CA GLU A 19 23.31 5.39 -1.39
C GLU A 19 22.43 4.33 -2.03
N ALA A 20 23.05 3.19 -2.33
CA ALA A 20 22.33 1.98 -2.66
C ALA A 20 21.50 1.71 -1.41
N LEU A 21 20.26 2.19 -1.45
CA LEU A 21 19.27 1.92 -0.42
C LEU A 21 19.36 0.41 -0.18
N PRO A 22 19.55 -0.02 1.08
CA PRO A 22 19.60 -1.44 1.36
C PRO A 22 18.35 -2.06 0.75
N ASP A 23 18.57 -3.14 0.00
CA ASP A 23 17.52 -3.95 -0.62
C ASP A 23 16.33 -3.97 0.33
N ARG A 24 15.24 -3.31 -0.09
CA ARG A 24 14.11 -3.00 0.79
C ARG A 24 13.52 -4.35 1.17
N ARG A 25 14.00 -4.92 2.28
CA ARG A 25 13.57 -6.20 2.80
C ARG A 25 12.05 -6.17 2.76
N GLU A 26 11.49 -7.05 1.94
CA GLU A 26 10.09 -7.41 1.99
C GLU A 26 9.76 -7.53 3.48
N GLY A 27 8.82 -6.70 3.94
CA GLY A 27 8.46 -6.66 5.35
C GLY A 27 8.14 -8.08 5.83
N PRO A 28 8.16 -8.35 7.15
CA PRO A 28 7.86 -9.68 7.67
C PRO A 28 6.61 -10.23 6.96
N ASP A 29 6.67 -11.48 6.46
CA ASP A 29 5.58 -12.17 5.75
C ASP A 29 4.27 -12.01 6.53
N ARG A 30 3.51 -10.97 6.19
CA ARG A 30 2.24 -10.69 6.86
C ARG A 30 1.23 -11.64 6.28
N SER A 31 0.48 -12.31 7.16
CA SER A 31 -0.65 -13.12 6.71
C SER A 31 -1.61 -12.26 5.87
N PRO A 32 -2.31 -12.84 4.86
CA PRO A 32 -3.25 -12.10 4.03
C PRO A 32 -4.31 -11.34 4.85
N THR A 33 -4.78 -11.92 5.96
CA THR A 33 -5.75 -11.27 6.84
C THR A 33 -5.14 -10.10 7.64
N GLU A 34 -3.84 -10.16 7.97
CA GLU A 34 -3.15 -9.02 8.57
C GLU A 34 -2.97 -7.88 7.55
N GLN A 35 -2.58 -8.21 6.32
CA GLN A 35 -2.53 -7.24 5.23
C GLN A 35 -3.90 -6.60 4.96
N ALA A 36 -4.98 -7.40 4.98
CA ALA A 36 -6.34 -6.91 4.86
C ALA A 36 -6.73 -5.92 5.98
N ARG A 37 -6.30 -6.16 7.23
CA ARG A 37 -6.49 -5.21 8.34
C ARG A 37 -5.76 -3.88 8.10
N PHE A 38 -4.56 -3.92 7.54
CA PHE A 38 -3.83 -2.70 7.18
C PHE A 38 -4.55 -1.90 6.08
N VAL A 39 -5.05 -2.57 5.04
CA VAL A 39 -5.83 -1.91 3.97
C VAL A 39 -7.14 -1.33 4.53
N ALA A 40 -7.86 -2.09 5.38
CA ALA A 40 -9.05 -1.58 6.05
C ALA A 40 -8.75 -0.33 6.90
N GLY A 41 -7.65 -0.34 7.67
CA GLY A 41 -7.21 0.81 8.44
C GLY A 41 -6.83 2.03 7.58
N TYR A 42 -6.23 1.81 6.41
CA TYR A 42 -5.90 2.88 5.46
C TYR A 42 -7.16 3.63 4.98
N PHE A 43 -8.24 2.91 4.68
CA PHE A 43 -9.51 3.49 4.28
C PHE A 43 -10.42 3.91 5.45
N GLY A 44 -9.98 3.71 6.70
CA GLY A 44 -10.81 4.00 7.87
C GLY A 44 -12.01 3.06 8.03
N TRP A 45 -11.98 1.89 7.39
CA TRP A 45 -13.05 0.89 7.52
C TRP A 45 -13.06 0.30 8.93
N SER A 46 -14.26 0.25 9.49
CA SER A 46 -14.49 -0.33 10.80
C SER A 46 -14.62 -1.85 10.70
N ILE A 47 -13.99 -2.55 11.64
CA ILE A 47 -14.11 -4.01 11.80
C ILE A 47 -14.94 -4.22 13.07
N THR A 48 -16.18 -4.70 12.92
CA THR A 48 -17.09 -4.92 14.04
C THR A 48 -17.59 -6.36 14.03
N GLY A 49 -17.11 -7.16 14.99
CA GLY A 49 -17.32 -8.60 14.96
C GLY A 49 -16.70 -9.18 13.70
N ASP A 50 -17.52 -9.83 12.88
CA ASP A 50 -17.11 -10.38 11.60
C ASP A 50 -17.15 -9.35 10.46
N ALA A 51 -18.05 -8.37 10.53
CA ALA A 51 -18.31 -7.46 9.42
C ALA A 51 -17.28 -6.33 9.28
N ILE A 52 -16.96 -6.01 8.03
CA ILE A 52 -16.11 -4.88 7.64
C ILE A 52 -16.97 -3.84 6.93
N ARG A 53 -16.96 -2.61 7.46
CA ARG A 53 -17.83 -1.52 6.99
C ARG A 53 -17.04 -0.27 6.66
N GLY A 54 -17.30 0.28 5.47
CA GLY A 54 -16.87 1.62 5.10
C GLY A 54 -17.75 2.70 5.70
N ALA A 55 -17.59 3.94 5.23
CA ALA A 55 -18.28 5.11 5.76
C ALA A 55 -19.81 4.99 5.68
N ASP A 56 -20.33 4.46 4.56
CA ASP A 56 -21.77 4.44 4.28
C ASP A 56 -22.35 3.03 4.08
N GLU A 57 -21.52 1.99 3.95
CA GLU A 57 -21.99 0.65 3.61
C GLU A 57 -20.98 -0.46 3.92
N ALA A 58 -21.46 -1.71 3.91
CA ALA A 58 -20.63 -2.88 4.14
C ALA A 58 -19.71 -3.18 2.95
N VAL A 59 -18.48 -3.59 3.28
CA VAL A 59 -17.38 -3.81 2.33
C VAL A 59 -16.87 -5.26 2.35
N ALA A 60 -17.12 -6.02 3.42
CA ALA A 60 -16.99 -7.48 3.46
C ALA A 60 -17.71 -8.05 4.69
N LEU A 61 -18.10 -9.32 4.64
CA LEU A 61 -18.72 -10.02 5.78
C LEU A 61 -17.72 -10.55 6.80
N TYR A 62 -16.52 -10.94 6.35
CA TYR A 62 -15.45 -11.51 7.17
C TYR A 62 -14.08 -10.98 6.72
N ILE A 63 -13.08 -11.02 7.61
CA ILE A 63 -11.71 -10.57 7.28
C ILE A 63 -11.01 -11.49 6.28
N GLU A 64 -11.37 -12.78 6.28
CA GLU A 64 -10.93 -13.77 5.31
C GLU A 64 -11.44 -13.46 3.90
N ASP A 65 -12.72 -13.10 3.78
CA ASP A 65 -13.31 -12.72 2.50
C ASP A 65 -12.70 -11.42 1.97
N LEU A 66 -12.44 -10.45 2.86
CA LEU A 66 -11.71 -9.25 2.49
C LEU A 66 -10.30 -9.60 1.99
N ALA A 67 -9.56 -10.46 2.70
CA ALA A 67 -8.23 -10.87 2.26
C ALA A 67 -8.26 -11.58 0.89
N ALA A 68 -9.25 -12.43 0.65
CA ALA A 68 -9.46 -13.09 -0.64
C ALA A 68 -9.75 -12.06 -1.76
N ALA A 69 -10.67 -11.12 -1.52
CA ALA A 69 -10.99 -10.08 -2.50
C ALA A 69 -9.80 -9.18 -2.80
N LEU A 70 -9.06 -8.75 -1.79
CA LEU A 70 -7.86 -7.93 -1.95
C LEU A 70 -6.76 -8.67 -2.73
N THR A 71 -6.67 -9.99 -2.55
CA THR A 71 -5.74 -10.83 -3.32
C THR A 71 -6.16 -10.91 -4.78
N GLU A 72 -7.45 -11.10 -5.07
CA GLU A 72 -7.99 -11.16 -6.43
C GLU A 72 -7.84 -9.83 -7.17
N LEU A 73 -8.08 -8.71 -6.48
CA LEU A 73 -7.82 -7.36 -7.01
C LEU A 73 -6.33 -7.07 -7.16
N GLY A 74 -5.45 -7.95 -6.67
CA GLY A 74 -4.00 -7.80 -6.74
C GLY A 74 -3.45 -6.68 -5.86
N TRP A 75 -4.22 -6.24 -4.85
CA TRP A 75 -3.82 -5.20 -3.90
C TRP A 75 -2.93 -5.78 -2.80
N ILE A 76 -3.07 -7.07 -2.50
CA ILE A 76 -2.19 -7.78 -1.58
C ILE A 76 -1.65 -9.05 -2.23
N SER A 77 -0.53 -9.52 -1.72
CA SER A 77 0.13 -10.76 -2.16
C SER A 77 0.99 -11.34 -1.04
N THR A 78 1.63 -12.48 -1.29
CA THR A 78 2.63 -13.02 -0.37
C THR A 78 3.78 -12.06 -0.11
N ALA A 79 4.15 -11.23 -1.11
CA ALA A 79 5.20 -10.23 -0.99
C ALA A 79 4.77 -8.96 -0.22
N GLY A 80 3.47 -8.81 0.08
CA GLY A 80 2.92 -7.64 0.77
C GLY A 80 1.86 -6.88 -0.05
N ILE A 81 1.60 -5.64 0.41
CA ILE A 81 0.57 -4.75 -0.13
C ILE A 81 1.13 -3.92 -1.30
N HIS A 82 0.46 -3.99 -2.45
CA HIS A 82 0.76 -3.25 -3.67
C HIS A 82 0.03 -1.90 -3.68
N TRP A 83 0.56 -0.93 -2.95
CA TRP A 83 -0.06 0.40 -2.80
C TRP A 83 -0.22 1.17 -4.12
N ASP A 84 0.52 0.82 -5.18
CA ASP A 84 0.35 1.41 -6.51
C ASP A 84 -0.96 0.99 -7.19
N ARG A 85 -1.55 -0.13 -6.75
CA ARG A 85 -2.79 -0.70 -7.30
C ARG A 85 -4.02 -0.41 -6.46
N VAL A 86 -3.81 0.00 -5.21
CA VAL A 86 -4.88 0.36 -4.27
C VAL A 86 -5.48 1.70 -4.70
N PRO A 87 -6.80 1.81 -4.88
CA PRO A 87 -7.45 3.08 -5.20
C PRO A 87 -7.21 4.12 -4.10
N TYR A 88 -7.02 5.38 -4.48
CA TYR A 88 -6.88 6.48 -3.51
C TYR A 88 -8.22 6.81 -2.81
N GLY A 89 -9.34 6.58 -3.50
CA GLY A 89 -10.68 6.86 -3.00
C GLY A 89 -11.30 5.64 -2.33
N GLU A 90 -11.89 5.85 -1.14
CA GLU A 90 -12.65 4.82 -0.43
C GLU A 90 -13.80 4.28 -1.29
N HIS A 91 -14.50 5.16 -2.00
CA HIS A 91 -15.64 4.78 -2.84
C HIS A 91 -15.23 3.84 -3.98
N ASP A 92 -14.16 4.17 -4.71
CA ASP A 92 -13.63 3.31 -5.78
C ASP A 92 -13.16 1.96 -5.24
N ALA A 93 -12.53 1.97 -4.06
CA ALA A 93 -12.10 0.75 -3.41
C ALA A 93 -13.29 -0.14 -3.00
N ALA A 94 -14.34 0.46 -2.44
CA ALA A 94 -15.54 -0.25 -2.04
C ALA A 94 -16.33 -0.77 -3.26
N GLU A 95 -16.37 -0.03 -4.37
CA GLU A 95 -16.98 -0.49 -5.62
C GLU A 95 -16.25 -1.71 -6.20
N ALA A 96 -14.92 -1.68 -6.24
CA ALA A 96 -14.11 -2.80 -6.70
C ALA A 96 -14.34 -4.06 -5.84
N LEU A 97 -14.41 -3.89 -4.51
CA LEU A 97 -14.69 -4.99 -3.58
C LEU A 97 -16.10 -5.56 -3.78
N ARG A 98 -17.11 -4.72 -4.04
CA ARG A 98 -18.47 -5.21 -4.36
C ARG A 98 -18.53 -5.96 -5.68
N ALA A 99 -17.73 -5.58 -6.67
CA ALA A 99 -17.65 -6.35 -7.91
C ALA A 99 -17.18 -7.78 -7.64
N VAL A 100 -16.17 -7.95 -6.78
CA VAL A 100 -15.69 -9.26 -6.35
C VAL A 100 -16.74 -10.01 -5.53
N GLN A 101 -17.34 -9.37 -4.52
CA GLN A 101 -18.40 -10.00 -3.71
C GLN A 101 -19.55 -10.53 -4.56
N ARG A 102 -20.04 -9.73 -5.53
CA ARG A 102 -21.10 -10.16 -6.44
C ARG A 102 -20.67 -11.33 -7.32
N ALA A 103 -19.40 -11.38 -7.74
CA ALA A 103 -18.87 -12.48 -8.52
C ALA A 103 -18.79 -13.79 -7.72
N HIS A 104 -18.50 -13.72 -6.42
CA HIS A 104 -18.45 -14.88 -5.51
C HIS A 104 -19.78 -15.22 -4.83
N GLY A 105 -20.80 -14.37 -4.96
CA GLY A 105 -22.09 -14.55 -4.27
C GLY A 105 -22.00 -14.30 -2.76
N TRP A 106 -21.03 -13.48 -2.32
CA TRP A 106 -20.92 -13.01 -0.94
C TRP A 106 -21.91 -11.88 -0.71
N ASP A 107 -23.19 -12.22 -0.59
CA ASP A 107 -24.26 -11.25 -0.32
C ASP A 107 -24.19 -10.81 1.14
N ILE A 108 -24.02 -9.50 1.38
CA ILE A 108 -23.92 -8.88 2.72
C ILE A 108 -25.29 -8.45 3.25
#